data_AF-A0A5E4P3Z2-F1
#
_entry.id   AF-A0A5E4P3Z2-F1
#
_cell.length_a   1.000
_cell.length_b   1.000
_cell.length_c   1.000
_cell.angle_alpha   90.00
_cell.angle_beta   90.00
_cell.angle_gamma   90.00
#
_symmetry.space_group_name_H-M   'P 1'
#
loop_
_entity.id
_entity.type
_entity.pdbx_description
1 polymer ?
#
loop_
_entity_poly.entity_id
_entity_poly.type
_entity_poly.pdbx_seq_one_letter_code
_entity_poly.pdbx_strand_id
1 'polypeptide(L)'
;MAPVRKPRSGDHSILNEMLAIRLQQLEEENGGMEAFQPMTGIARGTYYTIVRGIGNPTFKTMERIASSLNMSVLELLGFEVADARRALKKSGVDYDELSTAISKKNQADRRVARQGRSRKLGA
;
A
#
# COMPACT_ATOMS: atom_id res chain seq x y z
N MET A 1 8.62 -18.59 -16.39
CA MET A 1 7.93 -17.29 -16.25
C MET A 1 6.47 -17.54 -16.58
N ALA A 2 5.58 -17.47 -15.58
CA ALA A 2 4.15 -17.57 -15.87
C ALA A 2 3.73 -16.32 -16.66
N PRO A 3 2.74 -16.43 -17.56
CA PRO A 3 2.33 -15.29 -18.37
C PRO A 3 1.63 -14.25 -17.46
N VAL A 4 2.23 -13.07 -17.32
CA VAL A 4 1.57 -11.88 -16.77
C VAL A 4 0.24 -11.71 -17.48
N ARG A 5 -0.86 -11.64 -16.74
CA ARG A 5 -2.20 -11.59 -17.33
C ARG A 5 -2.35 -10.29 -18.12
N LYS A 6 -2.77 -10.38 -19.38
CA LYS A 6 -3.02 -9.20 -20.20
C LYS A 6 -4.18 -8.36 -19.63
N PRO A 7 -4.09 -7.02 -19.65
CA PRO A 7 -5.20 -6.14 -19.28
C PRO A 7 -6.45 -6.47 -20.11
N ARG A 8 -7.63 -6.42 -19.49
CA ARG A 8 -8.91 -6.62 -20.20
C ARG A 8 -9.42 -5.29 -20.76
N SER A 9 -10.63 -5.25 -21.31
CA SER A 9 -11.26 -4.02 -21.82
C SER A 9 -12.04 -3.36 -20.68
N GLY A 10 -11.63 -2.16 -20.25
CA GLY A 10 -12.21 -1.39 -19.14
C GLY A 10 -11.46 -0.06 -18.93
N ASP A 11 -11.92 0.78 -17.99
CA ASP A 11 -11.19 2.01 -17.60
C ASP A 11 -9.90 1.64 -16.85
N HIS A 12 -8.86 1.34 -17.60
CA HIS A 12 -7.56 0.92 -17.08
C HIS A 12 -6.68 2.14 -16.80
N SER A 13 -6.36 2.34 -15.52
CA SER A 13 -5.35 3.31 -15.08
C SER A 13 -3.98 2.66 -15.03
N ILE A 14 -2.94 3.38 -15.47
CA ILE A 14 -1.54 2.93 -15.37
C ILE A 14 -1.21 2.49 -13.94
N LEU A 15 -1.66 3.22 -12.92
CA LEU A 15 -1.39 2.88 -11.52
C LEU A 15 -2.08 1.58 -11.09
N ASN A 16 -3.28 1.31 -11.60
CA ASN A 16 -3.98 0.05 -11.31
C ASN A 16 -3.26 -1.13 -11.94
N GLU A 17 -2.82 -0.98 -13.19
CA GLU A 17 -2.06 -2.02 -13.89
C GLU A 17 -0.71 -2.27 -13.22
N MET A 18 0.00 -1.21 -12.81
CA MET A 18 1.25 -1.34 -12.05
C MET A 18 1.03 -2.13 -10.75
N LEU A 19 0.01 -1.75 -9.96
CA LEU A 19 -0.30 -2.47 -8.73
C LEU A 19 -0.71 -3.92 -9.00
N ALA A 20 -1.53 -4.17 -10.03
CA ALA A 20 -1.97 -5.51 -10.41
C ALA A 20 -0.78 -6.41 -10.77
N ILE A 21 0.12 -5.91 -11.63
CA ILE A 21 1.32 -6.64 -12.06
C ILE A 21 2.24 -6.91 -10.87
N ARG A 22 2.47 -5.91 -10.01
CA ARG A 22 3.30 -6.09 -8.80
C ARG A 22 2.73 -7.14 -7.86
N LEU A 23 1.43 -7.15 -7.65
CA LEU A 23 0.79 -8.18 -6.82
C LEU A 23 0.85 -9.57 -7.45
N GLN A 24 0.78 -9.70 -8.78
CA GLN A 24 0.99 -10.97 -9.48
C GLN A 24 2.43 -11.48 -9.35
N GLN A 25 3.42 -10.59 -9.42
CA GLN A 25 4.83 -10.96 -9.22
C GLN A 25 5.08 -11.44 -7.79
N LEU A 26 4.59 -10.69 -6.80
CA LEU A 26 4.69 -11.11 -5.39
C LEU A 26 3.93 -12.41 -5.13
N GLU A 27 2.79 -12.62 -5.80
CA GLU A 27 2.06 -13.89 -5.75
C GLU A 27 2.95 -15.06 -6.22
N GLU A 28 3.62 -14.91 -7.36
CA GLU A 28 4.53 -15.94 -7.89
C GLU A 28 5.71 -16.22 -6.94
N GLU A 29 6.29 -15.17 -6.36
CA GLU A 29 7.40 -15.27 -5.40
C GLU A 29 7.01 -15.95 -4.08
N ASN A 30 5.73 -15.87 -3.70
CA ASN A 30 5.22 -16.37 -2.42
C ASN A 30 4.41 -17.68 -2.54
N GLY A 31 4.60 -18.44 -3.64
CA GLY A 31 4.00 -19.77 -3.80
C GLY A 31 2.56 -19.77 -4.32
N GLY A 32 2.14 -18.70 -4.99
CA GLY A 32 0.86 -18.60 -5.69
C GLY A 32 -0.24 -17.93 -4.87
N MET A 33 -1.40 -17.75 -5.53
CA MET A 33 -2.52 -16.95 -5.03
C MET A 33 -2.97 -17.31 -3.62
N GLU A 34 -3.14 -18.60 -3.34
CA GLU A 34 -3.75 -19.07 -2.09
C GLU A 34 -2.85 -18.78 -0.88
N ALA A 35 -1.53 -18.84 -1.06
CA ALA A 35 -0.55 -18.51 -0.05
C ALA A 35 -0.39 -16.99 0.14
N PHE A 36 -0.39 -16.23 -0.96
CA PHE A 36 -0.10 -14.80 -0.92
C PHE A 36 -1.32 -13.92 -0.57
N GLN A 37 -2.52 -14.25 -1.05
CA GLN A 37 -3.71 -13.40 -0.84
C GLN A 37 -3.97 -13.07 0.64
N PRO A 38 -3.87 -14.01 1.60
CA PRO A 38 -4.03 -13.72 3.03
C PRO A 38 -3.01 -12.70 3.56
N MET A 39 -1.80 -12.65 3.01
CA MET A 39 -0.71 -11.77 3.44
C MET A 39 -0.99 -10.30 3.09
N THR A 40 -1.84 -10.04 2.10
CA THR A 40 -2.18 -8.67 1.64
C THR A 40 -3.11 -7.91 2.59
N GLY A 41 -3.65 -8.59 3.61
CA GLY A 41 -4.51 -7.98 4.62
C GLY A 41 -5.85 -7.46 4.09
N ILE A 42 -6.21 -7.71 2.84
CA ILE A 42 -7.48 -7.31 2.21
C ILE A 42 -8.38 -8.51 1.91
N ALA A 43 -9.68 -8.26 1.76
CA ALA A 43 -10.65 -9.31 1.46
C ALA A 43 -10.40 -9.92 0.07
N ARG A 44 -10.66 -11.23 -0.07
CA ARG A 44 -10.42 -12.00 -1.30
C ARG A 44 -11.07 -11.38 -2.54
N GLY A 45 -12.30 -10.87 -2.43
CA GLY A 45 -13.00 -10.19 -3.52
C GLY A 45 -12.31 -8.88 -3.96
N THR A 46 -11.86 -8.08 -3.00
CA THR A 46 -11.07 -6.86 -3.26
C THR A 46 -9.75 -7.21 -3.93
N TYR A 47 -9.06 -8.25 -3.44
CA TYR A 47 -7.82 -8.73 -4.03
C TYR A 47 -8.02 -9.12 -5.50
N TYR A 48 -9.03 -9.94 -5.81
CA TYR A 48 -9.35 -10.33 -7.19
C TYR A 48 -9.65 -9.16 -8.12
N THR A 49 -10.26 -8.11 -7.59
CA THR A 49 -10.58 -6.89 -8.34
C THR A 49 -9.29 -6.16 -8.71
N ILE A 50 -8.39 -5.98 -7.72
CA ILE A 50 -7.11 -5.29 -7.90
C ILE A 50 -6.19 -6.05 -8.86
N VAL A 51 -5.99 -7.37 -8.69
CA VAL A 51 -5.07 -8.14 -9.56
C VAL A 51 -5.57 -8.28 -11.00
N ARG A 52 -6.80 -7.84 -11.31
CA ARG A 52 -7.33 -7.74 -12.67
C ARG A 52 -7.24 -6.31 -13.25
N GLY A 53 -6.63 -5.38 -12.51
CA GLY A 53 -6.55 -3.96 -12.89
C GLY A 53 -7.89 -3.23 -12.81
N ILE A 54 -8.91 -3.82 -12.17
CA ILE A 54 -10.28 -3.29 -12.13
C ILE A 54 -10.46 -2.41 -10.90
N GLY A 55 -11.22 -1.32 -11.04
CA GLY A 55 -11.63 -0.45 -9.94
C GLY A 55 -10.62 0.67 -9.66
N ASN A 56 -10.68 1.27 -8.47
CA ASN A 56 -9.77 2.35 -8.08
C ASN A 56 -9.38 2.14 -6.60
N PRO A 57 -8.32 1.35 -6.32
CA PRO A 57 -7.87 1.15 -4.95
C PRO A 57 -7.47 2.49 -4.34
N THR A 58 -8.09 2.82 -3.21
CA THR A 58 -7.76 4.06 -2.49
C THR A 58 -6.31 4.03 -1.99
N PHE A 59 -5.72 5.19 -1.72
CA PHE A 59 -4.41 5.26 -1.06
C PHE A 59 -4.37 4.44 0.23
N LYS A 60 -5.44 4.48 1.03
CA LYS A 60 -5.56 3.70 2.26
C LYS A 60 -5.54 2.18 2.02
N THR A 61 -6.11 1.72 0.90
CA THR A 61 -6.04 0.31 0.49
C THR A 61 -4.61 -0.07 0.15
N MET A 62 -3.89 0.76 -0.61
CA MET A 62 -2.49 0.51 -0.95
C MET A 62 -1.59 0.53 0.29
N GLU A 63 -1.78 1.49 1.20
CA GLU A 63 -1.07 1.54 2.49
C GLU A 63 -1.31 0.28 3.33
N ARG A 64 -2.54 -0.23 3.34
CA ARG A 64 -2.88 -1.46 4.07
C ARG A 64 -2.16 -2.68 3.51
N ILE A 65 -2.14 -2.83 2.19
CA ILE A 65 -1.42 -3.91 1.51
C ILE A 65 0.09 -3.79 1.77
N ALA A 66 0.65 -2.59 1.58
CA ALA A 66 2.07 -2.36 1.78
C ALA A 66 2.47 -2.67 3.23
N SER A 67 1.71 -2.17 4.21
CA SER A 67 1.97 -2.43 5.63
C SER A 67 1.86 -3.90 5.99
N SER A 68 0.93 -4.67 5.41
CA SER A 68 0.81 -6.10 5.72
C SER A 68 1.96 -6.93 5.12
N LEU A 69 2.57 -6.42 4.05
CA LEU A 69 3.74 -7.00 3.40
C LEU A 69 5.07 -6.44 3.95
N ASN A 70 5.03 -5.59 4.99
CA ASN A 70 6.19 -4.89 5.55
C ASN A 70 6.97 -4.06 4.51
N MET A 71 6.25 -3.41 3.60
CA MET A 71 6.78 -2.53 2.55
C MET A 71 6.20 -1.13 2.67
N SER A 72 6.87 -0.15 2.08
CA SER A 72 6.26 1.13 1.72
C SER A 72 5.39 1.01 0.46
N VAL A 73 4.48 1.96 0.24
CA VAL A 73 3.67 2.00 -0.99
C VAL A 73 4.55 2.17 -2.24
N LEU A 74 5.70 2.84 -2.10
CA LEU A 74 6.66 2.99 -3.20
C LEU A 74 7.26 1.64 -3.59
N GLU A 75 7.74 0.86 -2.63
CA GLU A 75 8.28 -0.49 -2.86
C GLU A 75 7.21 -1.45 -3.39
N LEU A 76 5.98 -1.35 -2.88
CA LEU A 76 4.84 -2.10 -3.40
C LEU A 76 4.64 -1.84 -4.90
N LEU A 77 4.78 -0.58 -5.34
CA LEU A 77 4.69 -0.17 -6.75
C LEU A 77 5.98 -0.42 -7.55
N GLY A 78 7.03 -0.99 -6.93
CA GLY A 78 8.29 -1.34 -7.58
C GLY A 78 9.30 -0.19 -7.66
N PHE A 79 9.14 0.85 -6.85
CA PHE A 79 10.10 1.95 -6.78
C PHE A 79 11.07 1.79 -5.60
N GLU A 80 12.31 2.17 -5.83
CA GLU A 80 13.28 2.39 -4.78
C GLU A 80 12.95 3.69 -4.03
N VAL A 81 12.90 3.63 -2.70
CA VAL A 81 12.63 4.82 -1.87
C VAL A 81 13.70 5.90 -2.10
N ALA A 82 14.94 5.51 -2.40
CA ALA A 82 16.03 6.41 -2.73
C ALA A 82 15.74 7.30 -3.95
N ASP A 83 15.07 6.76 -4.96
CA ASP A 83 14.70 7.51 -6.16
C ASP A 83 13.58 8.50 -5.88
N ALA A 84 12.57 8.09 -5.10
CA ALA A 84 11.51 8.98 -4.64
C ALA A 84 12.06 10.14 -3.81
N ARG A 85 13.00 9.87 -2.89
CA ARG A 85 13.70 10.89 -2.10
C ARG A 85 14.41 11.91 -3.00
N ARG A 86 15.15 11.42 -4.00
CA ARG A 86 15.87 12.27 -4.96
C ARG A 86 14.91 13.13 -5.78
N ALA A 87 13.83 12.54 -6.29
CA ALA A 87 12.82 13.23 -7.08
C ALA A 87 12.09 14.31 -6.26
N LEU A 88 11.67 13.99 -5.04
CA LEU A 88 10.99 14.93 -4.14
C LEU A 88 11.89 16.09 -3.73
N LYS A 89 13.17 15.81 -3.43
CA LYS A 89 14.15 16.85 -3.09
C LYS A 89 14.32 17.87 -4.21
N LYS A 90 14.28 17.44 -5.47
CA LYS A 90 14.31 18.34 -6.65
C LYS A 90 13.11 19.31 -6.68
N SER A 91 11.97 18.88 -6.17
CA SER A 91 10.75 19.69 -6.05
C SER A 91 10.64 20.43 -4.70
N GLY A 92 11.71 20.45 -3.89
CA GLY A 92 11.73 21.14 -2.60
C GLY A 92 11.03 20.41 -1.46
N VAL A 93 10.77 19.10 -1.61
CA VAL A 93 10.14 18.27 -0.56
C VAL A 93 11.19 17.34 0.04
N ASP A 94 11.46 17.49 1.33
CA ASP A 94 12.29 16.54 2.09
C ASP A 94 11.44 15.38 2.60
N TYR A 95 11.72 14.17 2.09
CA TYR A 95 10.98 12.96 2.43
C TYR A 95 11.20 12.51 3.89
N ASP A 96 12.42 12.66 4.43
CA ASP A 96 12.71 12.27 5.81
C ASP A 96 12.03 13.20 6.80
N GLU A 97 12.07 14.50 6.52
CA GLU A 97 11.38 15.49 7.34
C GLU A 97 9.87 15.24 7.35
N LEU A 98 9.29 15.03 6.16
CA LEU A 98 7.87 14.74 6.01
C LEU A 98 7.45 13.46 6.75
N SER A 99 8.20 12.36 6.55
CA SER A 99 7.92 11.08 7.21
C SER A 99 8.04 11.17 8.73
N THR A 100 9.02 11.93 9.23
CA THR A 100 9.21 12.21 10.66
C THR A 100 8.05 13.04 11.22
N ALA A 101 7.64 14.10 10.53
CA ALA A 101 6.52 14.95 10.94
C ALA A 101 5.20 14.16 11.02
N ILE A 102 4.91 13.34 10.01
CA ILE A 102 3.72 12.46 9.99
C ILE A 102 3.78 11.45 11.14
N SER A 103 4.95 10.84 11.38
CA SER A 103 5.12 9.88 12.47
C SER A 103 4.85 10.50 13.84
N LYS A 104 5.37 11.72 14.09
CA LYS A 104 5.09 12.48 15.31
C LYS A 104 3.61 12.80 15.47
N LYS A 105 2.95 13.26 14.39
CA LYS A 105 1.51 13.54 14.39
C LYS A 105 0.69 12.29 14.74
N ASN A 106 0.96 11.17 14.07
CA ASN A 106 0.27 9.90 14.33
C ASN A 106 0.46 9.41 15.77
N GLN A 107 1.65 9.58 16.35
CA GLN A 107 1.90 9.25 17.76
C GLN A 107 1.10 10.16 18.71
N ALA A 108 1.01 11.46 18.42
CA ALA A 108 0.22 12.41 19.20
C ALA A 108 -1.28 12.04 19.16
N ASP A 109 -1.83 11.78 17.97
CA ASP A 109 -3.24 11.41 17.80
C ASP A 109 -3.58 10.12 18.57
N ARG A 110 -2.69 9.13 18.54
CA ARG A 110 -2.85 7.88 19.33
C ARG A 110 -2.83 8.13 20.83
N ARG A 111 -1.99 9.05 21.33
CA ARG A 111 -1.95 9.42 22.76
C ARG A 111 -3.26 10.06 23.19
N VAL A 112 -3.76 11.02 22.40
CA VAL A 112 -5.05 11.69 22.66
C VAL A 112 -6.20 10.68 22.68
N ALA A 113 -6.27 9.79 21.70
CA ALA A 113 -7.31 8.76 21.63
C ALA A 113 -7.30 7.82 22.85
N ARG A 114 -6.12 7.43 23.35
CA ARG A 114 -5.97 6.62 24.57
C ARG A 114 -6.45 7.34 25.83
N GLN A 115 -6.09 8.62 25.98
CA GLN A 115 -6.53 9.44 27.11
C GLN A 115 -8.04 9.64 27.13
N GLY A 116 -8.66 9.88 25.97
CA GLY A 116 -10.11 10.00 25.84
C GLY A 116 -10.87 8.72 26.19
N ARG A 117 -10.31 7.54 25.86
CA ARG A 117 -10.89 6.23 26.24
C ARG A 117 -10.77 5.94 27.74
N SER A 118 -9.61 6.21 28.34
CA SER A 118 -9.40 6.02 29.78
C SER A 118 -10.37 6.87 30.62
N ARG A 119 -10.60 8.13 30.21
CA ARG A 119 -11.52 9.04 30.90
C ARG A 119 -13.00 8.64 30.79
N LYS A 120 -13.40 7.87 29.77
CA LYS A 120 -14.75 7.33 29.62
C LYS A 120 -14.99 6.02 30.39
N LEU A 121 -13.93 5.31 30.78
CA LEU A 121 -14.00 4.03 31.49
C LEU A 121 -13.79 4.18 33.01
N GLY A 122 -13.26 5.32 33.46
CA GLY A 122 -13.11 5.68 34.87
C GLY A 122 -14.16 6.67 35.38
N ALA A 123 -15.25 6.87 34.63
CA ALA A 123 -16.40 7.71 34.99
C ALA A 123 -17.66 6.84 35.09
#